data_AF-A0A8T3PLC9-F1
#
_entry.id   AF-A0A8T3PLC9-F1
#
_cell.length_a   1.000
_cell.length_b   1.000
_cell.length_c   1.000
_cell.angle_alpha   90.00
_cell.angle_beta   90.00
_cell.angle_gamma   90.00
#
_symmetry.space_group_name_H-M   'P 1'
#
loop_
_entity.id
_entity.type
_entity.pdbx_description
1 polymer ?
#
loop_
_entity_poly.entity_id
_entity_poly.type
_entity_poly.pdbx_seq_one_letter_code
_entity_poly.pdbx_strand_id
1 'polypeptide(L)' 'HYGTYLQIRPKAANARARTASVGTDGRAIETLPRGFYLRATFTAGLLRRHFLLP' A
#
# COMPACT_ATOMS: atom_id res chain seq x y z
N HIS A 1 1.57 -2.53 -11.70
CA HIS A 1 1.04 -2.73 -10.33
C HIS A 1 1.73 -3.93 -9.72
N TYR A 2 2.35 -3.80 -8.55
CA TYR A 2 3.06 -4.90 -7.88
C TYR A 2 2.24 -5.47 -6.72
N GLY A 3 2.40 -6.76 -6.48
CA GLY A 3 1.85 -7.48 -5.32
C GLY A 3 0.54 -8.23 -5.60
N THR A 4 0.52 -9.50 -5.18
CA THR A 4 -0.62 -10.42 -5.36
C THR A 4 -1.75 -10.14 -4.36
N TYR A 5 -1.41 -9.92 -3.09
CA TYR A 5 -2.38 -9.69 -2.00
C TYR A 5 -2.18 -8.35 -1.27
N LEU A 6 -0.94 -7.83 -1.25
CA LEU A 6 -0.54 -6.60 -0.59
C LEU A 6 0.04 -5.65 -1.64
N GLN A 7 -0.27 -4.36 -1.56
CA GLN A 7 0.28 -3.34 -2.45
C GLN A 7 0.72 -2.10 -1.67
N ILE A 8 1.64 -1.34 -2.28
CA ILE A 8 2.10 -0.04 -1.77
C ILE A 8 1.35 1.07 -2.52
N ARG A 9 0.75 2.01 -1.79
CA ARG A 9 0.00 3.15 -2.36
C ARG A 9 0.28 4.43 -1.55
N PRO A 10 0.05 5.63 -2.10
CA PRO A 10 0.13 6.87 -1.33
C PRO A 10 -0.81 6.84 -0.12
N LYS A 11 -0.29 7.18 1.07
CA LYS A 11 -1.07 7.33 2.31
C LYS A 11 -0.70 8.65 2.95
N ALA A 12 -1.34 9.72 2.48
CA ALA A 12 -1.07 11.06 2.96
C ALA A 12 -2.35 11.89 3.06
N ALA A 13 -2.32 12.97 3.85
CA ALA A 13 -3.44 13.90 3.95
C ALA A 13 -3.76 14.58 2.61
N ASN A 14 -2.75 14.84 1.80
CA ASN A 14 -2.87 15.42 0.46
C ASN A 14 -1.63 15.10 -0.39
N ALA A 15 -1.66 15.46 -1.67
CA ALA A 15 -0.55 15.23 -2.61
C ALA A 15 0.69 16.11 -2.37
N ARG A 16 0.62 17.09 -1.45
CA ARG A 16 1.75 17.97 -1.08
C ARG A 16 2.54 17.45 0.11
N ALA A 17 1.99 16.55 0.91
CA ALA A 17 2.67 15.95 2.05
C ALA A 17 3.95 15.22 1.63
N ARG A 18 4.99 15.28 2.48
CA ARG A 18 6.30 14.67 2.24
C ARG A 18 6.80 13.89 3.46
N THR A 19 7.64 12.91 3.22
CA THR A 19 8.38 12.17 4.24
C THR A 19 9.76 11.78 3.70
N ALA A 20 10.72 11.59 4.59
CA ALA A 20 12.07 11.17 4.24
C ALA A 20 12.09 9.73 3.70
N SER A 21 12.92 9.48 2.71
CA SER A 21 13.16 8.15 2.13
C SER A 21 14.58 8.05 1.58
N VAL A 22 14.94 6.87 1.10
CA VAL A 22 16.24 6.60 0.49
C VAL A 22 16.06 6.53 -1.03
N GLY A 23 16.79 7.35 -1.76
CA GLY A 23 16.83 7.39 -3.22
C GLY A 23 17.57 6.20 -3.81
N THR A 24 17.51 6.06 -5.13
CA THR A 24 18.16 4.94 -5.85
C THR A 24 19.68 4.95 -5.74
N ASP A 25 20.27 6.10 -5.42
CA ASP A 25 21.71 6.28 -5.16
C ASP A 25 22.09 6.19 -3.67
N GLY A 26 21.14 5.80 -2.82
CA GLY A 26 21.34 5.70 -1.37
C GLY A 26 21.26 7.02 -0.61
N ARG A 27 21.05 8.16 -1.29
CA ARG A 27 20.93 9.46 -0.63
C ARG A 27 19.54 9.67 -0.05
N ALA A 28 19.45 10.51 0.99
CA ALA A 28 18.17 10.93 1.53
C ALA A 28 17.39 11.77 0.50
N ILE A 29 16.10 11.47 0.33
CA ILE A 29 15.17 12.21 -0.52
C ILE A 29 13.86 12.48 0.24
N GLU A 30 13.10 13.46 -0.21
CA GLU A 30 11.70 13.62 0.19
C GLU A 30 10.77 13.03 -0.86
N THR A 31 9.77 12.26 -0.43
CA THR A 31 8.78 11.68 -1.33
C THR A 31 7.39 11.64 -0.69
N LEU A 32 6.38 11.23 -1.47
CA LEU A 32 5.04 11.01 -0.94
C LEU A 32 5.07 9.86 0.09
N PRO A 33 4.47 10.04 1.27
CA PRO A 33 4.28 8.93 2.20
C PRO A 33 3.52 7.78 1.54
N ARG A 34 4.05 6.57 1.68
CA ARG A 34 3.45 5.35 1.14
C ARG A 34 3.02 4.44 2.29
N GLY A 35 1.88 3.78 2.11
CA GLY A 35 1.35 2.80 3.05
C GLY A 35 1.10 1.47 2.37
N PHE A 36 1.00 0.43 3.18
CA PHE A 36 0.56 -0.89 2.77
C PHE A 36 -0.96 -0.97 2.75
N TYR A 37 -1.50 -1.59 1.70
CA TYR A 37 -2.93 -1.82 1.53
C TYR A 37 -3.16 -3.26 1.09
N LEU A 38 -4.04 -3.96 1.78
CA LEU A 38 -4.56 -5.24 1.29
C LEU A 38 -5.38 -4.99 0.02
N ARG A 39 -5.20 -5.85 -0.98
CA ARG A 39 -6.03 -5.83 -2.19
C ARG A 39 -7.41 -6.38 -1.85
N ALA A 40 -8.43 -5.87 -2.53
CA ALA A 40 -9.81 -6.31 -2.32
C ALA A 40 -9.99 -7.83 -2.51
N THR A 41 -9.24 -8.44 -3.44
CA THR A 41 -9.24 -9.90 -3.65
C THR A 41 -8.81 -10.68 -2.42
N PHE A 42 -7.87 -10.15 -1.63
CA PHE A 42 -7.43 -10.78 -0.39
C PHE A 42 -8.52 -10.72 0.69
N THR A 43 -9.06 -9.54 0.96
CA THR A 43 -10.09 -9.37 2.00
C THR A 43 -11.41 -10.06 1.60
N ALA A 44 -11.78 -10.06 0.33
CA ALA A 44 -12.91 -10.83 -0.18
C ALA A 44 -12.74 -12.34 0.08
N GLY A 45 -11.53 -12.89 -0.10
CA GLY A 45 -11.22 -14.28 0.23
C GLY A 45 -11.40 -14.59 1.73
N LEU A 46 -11.01 -13.67 2.61
CA LEU A 46 -11.22 -13.81 4.06
C LEU A 46 -12.71 -13.82 4.41
N LEU A 47 -13.49 -12.88 3.85
CA LEU A 47 -14.93 -12.80 4.09
C LEU A 47 -15.67 -14.03 3.57
N ARG A 48 -15.35 -14.50 2.36
CA ARG A 48 -15.92 -15.75 1.81
C ARG A 48 -15.65 -16.94 2.72
N ARG A 49 -14.41 -17.10 3.18
CA ARG A 49 -14.05 -18.19 4.09
C ARG A 49 -14.79 -18.10 5.42
N HIS A 50 -14.89 -16.91 6.02
CA HIS A 50 -15.49 -16.72 7.33
C HIS A 50 -17.01 -16.92 7.33
N PHE A 51 -17.69 -16.40 6.30
CA PHE A 51 -19.15 -16.46 6.19
C PHE A 51 -19.65 -17.61 5.30
N LEU A 52 -18.76 -18.50 4.85
CA LEU A 52 -19.06 -19.61 3.93
C LEU A 52 -19.82 -19.14 2.66
N LEU A 53 -19.46 -17.93 2.17
CA LEU A 53 -20.06 -17.38 0.96
C LEU A 53 -19.50 -18.12 -0.28
N PRO A 54 -20.30 -18.21 -1.37
CA PRO A 54 -19.84 -18.79 -2.64
C PRO A 54 -18.50 -18.23 -3.11
#